data_AF-A0A2N0QPS7-F1
#
_entry.id   AF-A0A2N0QPS7-F1
#
_cell.length_a   1.000
_cell.length_b   1.000
_cell.length_c   1.000
_cell.angle_alpha   90.00
_cell.angle_beta   90.00
_cell.angle_gamma   90.00
#
_symmetry.space_group_name_H-M   'P 1'
#
loop_
_entity.id
_entity.type
_entity.pdbx_description
1 polymer ?
#
loop_
_entity_poly.entity_id
_entity_poly.type
_entity_poly.pdbx_seq_one_letter_code
_entity_poly.pdbx_strand_id
1 'polypeptide(L)'
;MTEHSELSEFFDTSAPYYCGFKASDIGQCLYKICDNSVRPRHFLGADNADEIEAILSDREGHSLHEFIDGDEPLRPVIDFDLPIETLNAITPKLSGGQAKNILCRAFRDTCLEIFPEWDKNTMSIAESSNEKKISLQVLTFGMRLSSIAQVAVFTELVRKKLPVGLQDKAICPKDGTIFDFMIRPPNDESEVIDNSPLLAVSETESVKYASISNETTIAEFELVETLLQEASIEGYSLSYPSENFPNKFPLSRISPSHCPICDREHDSDHGYIIRNKKSYSFFCYRANNDKEPGSRKLSKKLTISETALDREQKLP
;
A
#
# COMPACT_ATOMS: atom_id res chain seq x y z
N MET A 1 50.07 -19.33 22.13
CA MET A 1 49.74 -18.23 23.05
C MET A 1 48.99 -17.23 22.21
N THR A 2 47.69 -17.17 22.42
CA THR A 2 46.77 -16.47 21.52
C THR A 2 45.95 -15.54 22.40
N GLU A 3 46.07 -14.25 22.14
CA GLU A 3 45.30 -13.19 22.79
C GLU A 3 43.82 -13.34 22.43
N HIS A 4 42.95 -13.37 23.44
CA HIS A 4 41.50 -13.31 23.27
C HIS A 4 41.00 -11.98 23.80
N SER A 5 40.82 -11.07 22.84
CA SER A 5 39.71 -10.14 22.64
C SER A 5 38.89 -9.72 23.85
N GLU A 6 39.00 -8.44 24.18
CA GLU A 6 38.01 -7.62 24.88
C GLU A 6 36.67 -7.66 24.12
N LEU A 7 35.67 -8.40 24.60
CA LEU A 7 34.29 -8.37 24.09
C LEU A 7 33.27 -8.70 25.22
N SER A 8 33.54 -8.28 26.45
CA SER A 8 32.72 -8.60 27.63
C SER A 8 31.84 -7.44 28.13
N GLU A 9 31.53 -6.44 27.29
CA GLU A 9 30.73 -5.27 27.74
C GLU A 9 29.47 -4.96 26.90
N PHE A 10 29.00 -5.84 26.00
CA PHE A 10 27.85 -5.53 25.14
C PHE A 10 26.59 -6.39 25.32
N PHE A 11 26.49 -7.20 26.37
CA PHE A 11 25.31 -8.02 26.63
C PHE A 11 24.66 -7.70 27.98
N ASP A 12 24.30 -6.43 28.18
CA ASP A 12 23.22 -6.08 29.10
C ASP A 12 22.62 -4.73 28.70
N THR A 13 21.56 -4.79 27.89
CA THR A 13 20.43 -3.86 27.90
C THR A 13 19.38 -4.44 26.98
N SER A 14 18.33 -5.00 27.59
CA SER A 14 17.06 -5.25 26.92
C SER A 14 16.52 -3.93 26.38
N ALA A 15 16.80 -3.62 25.11
CA ALA A 15 16.05 -2.59 24.41
C ALA A 15 14.61 -3.13 24.26
N PRO A 16 13.59 -2.47 24.82
CA PRO A 16 12.22 -2.86 24.56
C PRO A 16 12.01 -2.79 23.05
N TYR A 17 11.53 -3.88 22.45
CA TYR A 17 11.03 -3.85 21.07
C TYR A 17 9.89 -2.83 21.03
N TYR A 18 10.24 -1.61 20.65
CA TYR A 18 9.31 -0.51 20.49
C TYR A 18 8.33 -0.93 19.41
N CYS A 19 7.07 -1.14 19.80
CA CYS A 19 5.95 -1.24 18.87
C CYS A 19 5.99 0.02 18.02
N GLY A 20 6.20 -0.12 16.71
CA GLY A 20 6.16 1.03 15.80
C GLY A 20 4.85 1.77 15.99
N PHE A 21 4.92 3.10 16.05
CA PHE A 21 3.74 3.96 16.09
C PHE A 21 2.73 3.50 15.04
N LYS A 22 1.48 3.29 15.43
CA LYS A 22 0.37 3.08 14.48
C LYS A 22 -0.13 4.44 14.02
N ALA A 23 -0.78 4.50 12.86
CA ALA A 23 -1.42 5.73 12.39
C ALA A 23 -2.50 6.26 13.36
N SER A 24 -3.09 5.38 14.17
CA SER A 24 -4.01 5.73 15.27
C SER A 24 -3.34 6.51 16.40
N ASP A 25 -2.02 6.39 16.55
CA ASP A 25 -1.27 6.91 17.69
C ASP A 25 -0.83 8.37 17.47
N ILE A 26 -0.97 8.87 16.24
CA ILE A 26 -0.64 10.26 15.83
C ILE A 26 -1.74 11.25 16.28
N GLY A 27 -2.87 10.77 16.82
CA GLY A 27 -4.00 11.64 17.14
C GLY A 27 -4.67 12.21 15.88
N GLN A 28 -5.42 13.31 16.05
CA GLN A 28 -6.19 13.97 14.99
C GLN A 28 -5.35 14.98 14.18
N CYS A 29 -4.07 14.69 13.91
CA CYS A 29 -3.28 15.57 13.06
C CYS A 29 -3.87 15.64 11.65
N LEU A 30 -3.89 16.83 11.06
CA LEU A 30 -4.40 17.07 9.70
C LEU A 30 -3.58 16.33 8.64
N TYR A 31 -2.26 16.28 8.82
CA TYR A 31 -1.33 15.57 7.96
C TYR A 31 -0.66 14.44 8.73
N LYS A 32 -0.64 13.28 8.09
CA LYS A 32 0.06 12.10 8.60
C LYS A 32 1.16 11.77 7.60
N ILE A 33 2.37 11.52 8.07
CA ILE A 33 3.55 11.24 7.24
C ILE A 33 4.14 9.92 7.70
N CYS A 34 4.37 8.99 6.77
CA CYS A 34 5.02 7.71 7.01
C CYS A 34 6.50 7.79 6.64
N ASP A 35 7.38 7.46 7.58
CA ASP A 35 8.83 7.29 7.38
C ASP A 35 9.14 5.81 7.10
N ASN A 36 9.49 5.53 5.84
CA ASN A 36 9.84 4.20 5.37
C ASN A 36 11.33 3.86 5.54
N SER A 37 12.17 4.81 5.94
CA SER A 37 13.61 4.58 6.16
C SER A 37 13.90 3.85 7.47
N VAL A 38 12.99 3.92 8.44
CA VAL A 38 13.14 3.29 9.76
C VAL A 38 12.24 2.06 9.89
N ARG A 39 12.70 1.06 10.65
CA ARG A 39 11.94 -0.17 10.95
C ARG A 39 11.84 -0.36 12.47
N PRO A 40 10.64 -0.54 13.03
CA PRO A 40 9.32 -0.50 12.35
C PRO A 40 9.02 0.89 11.74
N ARG A 41 8.09 0.96 10.77
CA ARG A 41 7.71 2.23 10.14
C ARG A 41 7.29 3.22 11.22
N HIS A 42 7.77 4.45 11.12
CA HIS A 42 7.34 5.53 12.00
C HIS A 42 6.33 6.38 11.28
N PHE A 43 5.33 6.87 12.02
CA PHE A 43 4.41 7.85 11.50
C PHE A 43 4.52 9.15 12.32
N LEU A 44 4.44 10.26 11.62
CA LEU A 44 4.60 11.62 12.12
C LEU A 44 3.33 12.39 11.81
N GLY A 45 2.94 13.28 12.71
CA GLY A 45 1.78 14.17 12.55
C GLY A 45 2.23 15.60 12.35
N ALA A 46 1.50 16.34 11.52
CA ALA A 46 1.64 17.78 11.38
C ALA A 46 0.26 18.40 11.15
N ASP A 47 0.07 19.63 11.62
CA ASP A 47 -1.17 20.39 11.44
C ASP A 47 -1.02 21.57 10.48
N ASN A 48 0.21 21.93 10.11
CA ASN A 48 0.49 23.07 9.24
C ASN A 48 1.77 22.89 8.42
N ALA A 49 2.00 23.82 7.48
CA ALA A 49 3.15 23.78 6.58
C ALA A 49 4.50 23.85 7.31
N ASP A 50 4.60 24.68 8.36
CA ASP A 50 5.84 24.86 9.12
C ASP A 50 6.24 23.56 9.84
N GLU A 51 5.26 22.83 10.40
CA GLU A 51 5.48 21.52 11.01
C GLU A 51 5.88 20.45 9.98
N ILE A 52 5.30 20.50 8.76
CA ILE A 52 5.73 19.62 7.67
C ILE A 52 7.19 19.93 7.29
N GLU A 53 7.54 21.21 7.13
CA GLU A 53 8.91 21.63 6.78
C GLU A 53 9.91 21.24 7.89
N ALA A 54 9.53 21.34 9.15
CA ALA A 54 10.33 20.87 10.28
C ALA A 54 10.57 19.35 10.20
N ILE A 55 9.53 18.55 9.90
CA ILE A 55 9.67 17.11 9.71
C ILE A 55 10.61 16.78 8.54
N LEU A 56 10.44 17.46 7.40
CA LEU A 56 11.28 17.26 6.21
C LEU A 56 12.75 17.59 6.50
N SER A 57 13.00 18.65 7.27
CA SER A 57 14.35 19.08 7.68
C SER A 57 14.99 18.09 8.67
N ASP A 58 14.25 17.67 9.71
CA ASP A 58 14.73 16.73 10.72
C ASP A 58 15.01 15.33 10.16
N ARG A 59 14.32 14.97 9.08
CA ARG A 59 14.39 13.66 8.42
C ARG A 59 15.06 13.75 7.05
N GLU A 60 15.99 14.68 6.88
CA GLU A 60 16.73 14.83 5.63
C GLU A 60 17.36 13.48 5.21
N GLY A 61 17.15 13.09 3.95
CA GLY A 61 17.62 11.80 3.41
C GLY A 61 16.72 10.59 3.74
N HIS A 62 15.62 10.76 4.48
CA HIS A 62 14.64 9.70 4.70
C HIS A 62 13.63 9.60 3.55
N SER A 63 13.08 8.39 3.35
CA SER A 63 11.98 8.11 2.43
C SER A 63 10.67 8.38 3.15
N LEU A 64 10.24 9.64 3.11
CA LEU A 64 8.99 10.09 3.71
C LEU A 64 7.85 10.08 2.69
N HIS A 65 6.63 9.82 3.18
CA HIS A 65 5.43 9.63 2.35
C HIS A 65 4.20 10.22 3.04
N GLU A 66 3.32 10.93 2.33
CA GLU A 66 2.02 11.29 2.90
C GLU A 66 1.21 10.02 3.20
N PHE A 67 0.60 9.93 4.38
CA PHE A 67 -0.30 8.84 4.75
C PHE A 67 -1.74 9.31 4.62
N ILE A 68 -2.44 8.76 3.63
CA ILE A 68 -3.86 9.03 3.39
C ILE A 68 -4.68 8.09 4.27
N ASP A 69 -5.40 8.67 5.22
CA ASP A 69 -6.28 7.97 6.16
C ASP A 69 -7.67 8.59 6.05
N GLY A 70 -8.67 7.74 5.79
CA GLY A 70 -10.05 8.19 5.55
C GLY A 70 -10.36 8.55 4.10
N ASP A 71 -11.54 9.12 3.91
CA ASP A 71 -12.14 9.42 2.60
C ASP A 71 -12.21 10.93 2.33
N GLU A 72 -11.18 11.65 2.77
CA GLU A 72 -11.07 13.09 2.57
C GLU A 72 -10.77 13.42 1.10
N PRO A 73 -11.15 14.62 0.61
CA PRO A 73 -10.87 15.02 -0.76
C PRO A 73 -9.38 15.05 -1.10
N LEU A 74 -9.02 14.56 -2.28
CA LEU A 74 -7.64 14.38 -2.73
C LEU A 74 -7.39 15.08 -4.06
N ARG A 75 -6.19 15.65 -4.23
CA ARG A 75 -5.75 16.09 -5.56
C ARG A 75 -5.56 14.89 -6.49
N PRO A 76 -6.02 14.97 -7.74
CA PRO A 76 -5.67 13.98 -8.74
C PRO A 76 -4.15 13.99 -8.99
N VAL A 77 -3.53 12.83 -8.82
CA VAL A 77 -2.11 12.58 -9.10
C VAL A 77 -1.95 11.22 -9.78
N ILE A 78 -1.06 11.14 -10.77
CA ILE A 78 -0.67 9.88 -11.40
C ILE A 78 0.86 9.84 -11.53
N ASP A 79 1.47 8.78 -10.96
CA ASP A 79 2.85 8.39 -11.27
C ASP A 79 2.85 7.48 -12.50
N PHE A 80 3.42 7.98 -13.59
CA PHE A 80 3.71 7.20 -14.77
C PHE A 80 5.13 6.67 -14.69
N ASP A 81 5.29 5.35 -14.74
CA ASP A 81 6.58 4.68 -14.81
C ASP A 81 6.56 3.70 -15.98
N LEU A 82 7.22 4.08 -17.07
CA LEU A 82 7.24 3.35 -18.34
C LEU A 82 8.67 2.97 -18.71
N PRO A 83 9.04 1.68 -18.64
CA PRO A 83 10.34 1.20 -19.11
C PRO A 83 10.55 1.50 -20.60
N ILE A 84 11.76 1.89 -20.98
CA ILE A 84 12.12 2.18 -22.38
C ILE A 84 12.01 0.91 -23.25
N GLU A 85 12.32 -0.26 -22.71
CA GLU A 85 12.10 -1.55 -23.38
C GLU A 85 10.63 -1.75 -23.76
N THR A 86 9.74 -1.44 -22.81
CA THR A 86 8.30 -1.50 -23.01
C THR A 86 7.84 -0.53 -24.09
N LEU A 87 8.30 0.73 -24.04
CA LEU A 87 8.01 1.72 -25.05
C LEU A 87 8.45 1.27 -26.45
N ASN A 88 9.66 0.72 -26.56
CA ASN A 88 10.24 0.26 -27.82
C ASN A 88 9.47 -0.92 -28.44
N ALA A 89 8.76 -1.70 -27.63
CA ALA A 89 7.92 -2.81 -28.09
C ALA A 89 6.56 -2.36 -28.65
N ILE A 90 6.16 -1.10 -28.46
CA ILE A 90 4.87 -0.58 -28.92
C ILE A 90 4.91 -0.34 -30.43
N THR A 91 3.84 -0.74 -31.11
CA THR A 91 3.63 -0.51 -32.55
C THR A 91 2.38 0.34 -32.77
N PRO A 92 2.47 1.46 -33.53
CA PRO A 92 3.68 2.01 -34.14
C PRO A 92 4.68 2.54 -33.10
N LYS A 93 5.97 2.62 -33.48
CA LYS A 93 7.03 3.11 -32.58
C LYS A 93 6.72 4.52 -32.10
N LEU A 94 6.82 4.71 -30.79
CA LEU A 94 6.70 6.00 -30.12
C LEU A 94 8.07 6.43 -29.61
N SER A 95 8.47 7.69 -29.85
CA SER A 95 9.62 8.28 -29.18
C SER A 95 9.32 8.58 -27.72
N GLY A 96 10.34 8.70 -26.88
CA GLY A 96 10.15 9.05 -25.48
C GLY A 96 9.43 10.39 -25.29
N GLY A 97 9.77 11.41 -26.09
CA GLY A 97 9.08 12.70 -26.07
C GLY A 97 7.61 12.60 -26.49
N GLN A 98 7.29 11.75 -27.48
CA GLN A 98 5.90 11.49 -27.87
C GLN A 98 5.12 10.79 -26.75
N ALA A 99 5.72 9.79 -26.10
CA ALA A 99 5.11 9.09 -24.98
C ALA A 99 4.77 10.06 -23.83
N LYS A 100 5.73 10.89 -23.40
CA LYS A 100 5.50 11.92 -22.37
C LYS A 100 4.33 12.84 -22.71
N ASN A 101 4.31 13.37 -23.93
CA ASN A 101 3.22 14.25 -24.39
C ASN A 101 1.85 13.55 -24.38
N ILE A 102 1.80 12.26 -24.72
CA ILE A 102 0.57 11.46 -24.68
C ILE A 102 0.09 11.28 -23.23
N LEU A 103 1.00 10.94 -22.30
CA LEU A 103 0.67 10.74 -20.88
C LEU A 103 0.12 12.02 -20.25
N CYS A 104 0.81 13.15 -20.41
CA CYS A 104 0.36 14.43 -19.88
C CYS A 104 -0.94 14.91 -20.54
N ARG A 105 -1.11 14.66 -21.85
CA ARG A 105 -2.36 14.99 -22.56
C ARG A 105 -3.53 14.17 -22.01
N ALA A 106 -3.36 12.87 -21.79
CA ALA A 106 -4.42 12.02 -21.26
C ALA A 106 -4.89 12.47 -19.87
N PHE A 107 -3.97 12.85 -18.99
CA PHE A 107 -4.29 13.45 -17.69
C PHE A 107 -5.10 14.75 -17.86
N ARG A 108 -4.54 15.71 -18.61
CA ARG A 108 -5.16 17.03 -18.85
C ARG A 108 -6.54 16.94 -19.47
N ASP A 109 -6.70 16.11 -20.49
CA ASP A 109 -7.97 15.97 -21.21
C ASP A 109 -9.03 15.31 -20.29
N THR A 110 -8.63 14.41 -19.39
CA THR A 110 -9.50 13.86 -18.35
C THR A 110 -9.94 14.93 -17.35
N CYS A 111 -9.02 15.81 -16.91
CA CYS A 111 -9.39 16.92 -16.04
C CYS A 111 -10.44 17.83 -16.67
N LEU A 112 -10.26 18.22 -17.94
CA LEU A 112 -11.20 19.08 -18.67
C LEU A 112 -12.56 18.42 -18.92
N GLU A 113 -12.61 17.10 -19.07
CA GLU A 113 -13.88 16.38 -19.22
C GLU A 113 -14.65 16.29 -17.89
N ILE A 114 -13.93 16.12 -16.79
CA ILE A 114 -14.52 16.03 -15.45
C ILE A 114 -14.95 17.40 -14.93
N PHE A 115 -14.11 18.40 -15.13
CA PHE A 115 -14.29 19.77 -14.69
C PHE A 115 -13.92 20.75 -15.83
N PRO A 116 -14.88 21.12 -16.70
CA PRO A 116 -14.61 21.97 -17.86
C PRO A 116 -14.04 23.36 -17.55
N GLU A 117 -14.28 23.87 -16.34
CA GLU A 117 -13.76 25.17 -15.87
C GLU A 117 -12.35 25.08 -15.27
N TRP A 118 -11.78 23.86 -15.19
CA TRP A 118 -10.45 23.63 -14.66
C TRP A 118 -9.37 24.45 -15.38
N ASP A 119 -8.61 25.24 -14.60
CA ASP A 119 -7.48 25.99 -15.14
C ASP A 119 -6.28 25.06 -15.39
N LYS A 120 -5.98 24.83 -16.67
CA LYS A 120 -4.82 24.04 -17.13
C LYS A 120 -3.47 24.52 -16.59
N ASN A 121 -3.33 25.78 -16.15
CA ASN A 121 -2.09 26.28 -15.56
C ASN A 121 -1.84 25.70 -14.16
N THR A 122 -2.85 25.06 -13.57
CA THR A 122 -2.73 24.38 -12.28
C THR A 122 -2.19 22.95 -12.41
N MET A 123 -1.83 22.51 -13.62
CA MET A 123 -1.17 21.23 -13.85
C MET A 123 0.32 21.36 -13.58
N SER A 124 0.86 20.46 -12.75
CA SER A 124 2.30 20.35 -12.47
C SER A 124 2.83 18.99 -12.90
N ILE A 125 4.07 18.98 -13.37
CA ILE A 125 4.76 17.78 -13.85
C ILE A 125 6.14 17.73 -13.19
N ALA A 126 6.39 16.66 -12.43
CA ALA A 126 7.73 16.31 -11.97
C ALA A 126 8.28 15.18 -12.85
N GLU A 127 9.51 15.34 -13.34
CA GLU A 127 10.15 14.37 -14.22
C GLU A 127 11.40 13.79 -13.57
N SER A 128 11.51 12.45 -13.57
CA SER A 128 12.70 11.71 -13.13
C SER A 128 13.11 10.63 -14.15
N SER A 129 12.86 10.92 -15.43
CA SER A 129 13.18 10.02 -16.55
C SER A 129 14.68 9.81 -16.70
N ASN A 130 15.08 8.61 -17.13
CA ASN A 130 16.47 8.27 -17.43
C ASN A 130 16.54 7.35 -18.66
N GLU A 131 17.73 6.85 -19.00
CA GLU A 131 17.96 5.98 -20.17
C GLU A 131 17.16 4.67 -20.14
N LYS A 132 16.72 4.22 -18.96
CA LYS A 132 15.99 2.96 -18.76
C LYS A 132 14.49 3.13 -18.67
N LYS A 133 13.99 4.30 -18.27
CA LYS A 133 12.56 4.53 -18.03
C LYS A 133 12.13 5.99 -18.22
N ILE A 134 10.90 6.17 -18.66
CA ILE A 134 10.18 7.44 -18.56
C ILE A 134 9.44 7.42 -17.23
N SER A 135 9.76 8.38 -16.38
CA SER A 135 9.13 8.55 -15.07
C SER A 135 8.58 9.97 -15.00
N LEU A 136 7.26 10.09 -14.89
CA LEU A 136 6.54 11.35 -14.80
C LEU A 136 5.52 11.27 -13.68
N GLN A 137 5.55 12.21 -12.78
CA GLN A 137 4.44 12.44 -11.88
C GLN A 137 3.66 13.65 -12.36
N VAL A 138 2.38 13.45 -12.62
CA VAL A 138 1.48 14.49 -13.11
C VAL A 138 0.40 14.71 -12.07
N LEU A 139 0.23 15.95 -11.63
CA LEU A 139 -0.75 16.34 -10.64
C LEU A 139 -1.42 17.65 -11.03
N THR A 140 -2.52 17.97 -10.35
CA THR A 140 -3.10 19.31 -10.40
C THR A 140 -3.48 19.82 -9.03
N PHE A 141 -3.34 21.13 -8.85
CA PHE A 141 -3.79 21.86 -7.66
C PHE A 141 -5.05 22.68 -7.89
N GLY A 142 -5.67 22.58 -9.07
CA GLY A 142 -6.87 23.34 -9.43
C GLY A 142 -8.18 22.62 -9.16
N MET A 143 -8.15 21.39 -8.66
CA MET A 143 -9.33 20.61 -8.32
C MET A 143 -8.99 19.46 -7.36
N ARG A 144 -10.00 18.99 -6.63
CA ARG A 144 -9.97 17.80 -5.77
C ARG A 144 -11.06 16.83 -6.16
N LEU A 145 -10.81 15.55 -5.94
CA LEU A 145 -11.77 14.46 -6.03
C LEU A 145 -12.26 14.14 -4.63
N SER A 146 -13.52 13.80 -4.45
CA SER A 146 -14.16 13.71 -3.14
C SER A 146 -13.68 12.54 -2.28
N SER A 147 -13.07 11.53 -2.90
CA SER A 147 -12.74 10.26 -2.26
C SER A 147 -11.57 9.58 -2.96
N ILE A 148 -10.95 8.63 -2.26
CA ILE A 148 -9.96 7.73 -2.86
C ILE A 148 -10.59 6.88 -3.98
N ALA A 149 -11.87 6.51 -3.85
CA ALA A 149 -12.59 5.80 -4.89
C ALA A 149 -12.71 6.62 -6.18
N GLN A 150 -13.00 7.92 -6.08
CA GLN A 150 -13.00 8.81 -7.24
C GLN A 150 -11.60 8.99 -7.84
N VAL A 151 -10.53 8.99 -7.03
CA VAL A 151 -9.15 8.96 -7.55
C VAL A 151 -8.92 7.71 -8.40
N ALA A 152 -9.38 6.53 -7.95
CA ALA A 152 -9.28 5.30 -8.75
C ALA A 152 -10.04 5.42 -10.09
N VAL A 153 -11.28 5.92 -10.06
CA VAL A 153 -12.08 6.15 -11.28
C VAL A 153 -11.37 7.13 -12.22
N PHE A 154 -10.82 8.22 -11.68
CA PHE A 154 -10.02 9.18 -12.44
C PHE A 154 -8.81 8.52 -13.09
N THR A 155 -8.03 7.73 -12.36
CA THR A 155 -6.87 7.00 -12.89
C THR A 155 -7.29 6.08 -14.05
N GLU A 156 -8.41 5.39 -13.91
CA GLU A 156 -8.96 4.53 -14.97
C GLU A 156 -9.43 5.30 -16.20
N LEU A 157 -10.01 6.49 -16.02
CA LEU A 157 -10.36 7.37 -17.14
C LEU A 157 -9.11 7.83 -17.89
N VAL A 158 -8.04 8.21 -17.18
CA VAL A 158 -6.75 8.55 -17.80
C VAL A 158 -6.18 7.35 -18.54
N ARG A 159 -6.20 6.16 -17.92
CA ARG A 159 -5.73 4.90 -18.52
C ARG A 159 -6.43 4.61 -19.85
N LYS A 160 -7.76 4.70 -19.88
CA LYS A 160 -8.59 4.44 -21.07
C LYS A 160 -8.29 5.38 -22.24
N LYS A 161 -7.76 6.59 -21.97
CA LYS A 161 -7.35 7.54 -23.01
C LYS A 161 -5.96 7.26 -23.59
N LEU A 162 -5.16 6.41 -22.95
CA LEU A 162 -3.85 6.05 -23.48
C LEU A 162 -3.99 5.10 -24.68
N PRO A 163 -3.06 5.12 -25.66
CA PRO A 163 -2.96 4.08 -26.68
C PRO A 163 -2.86 2.69 -26.04
N VAL A 164 -3.48 1.68 -26.65
CA VAL A 164 -3.56 0.30 -26.13
C VAL A 164 -2.20 -0.23 -25.64
N GLY A 165 -1.11 0.06 -26.35
CA GLY A 165 0.24 -0.37 -25.95
C GLY A 165 0.77 0.23 -24.65
N LEU A 166 0.18 1.32 -24.16
CA LEU A 166 0.55 2.06 -22.95
C LEU A 166 -0.41 1.84 -21.76
N GLN A 167 -1.65 1.40 -22.01
CA GLN A 167 -2.69 1.31 -20.98
C GLN A 167 -2.27 0.44 -19.79
N ASP A 168 -1.67 -0.73 -20.05
CA ASP A 168 -1.32 -1.70 -19.00
C ASP A 168 0.11 -1.54 -18.46
N LYS A 169 0.86 -0.55 -18.95
CA LYS A 169 2.32 -0.54 -18.76
C LYS A 169 2.92 0.80 -18.37
N ALA A 170 2.17 1.89 -18.52
CA ALA A 170 2.64 3.23 -18.21
C ALA A 170 2.20 3.69 -16.82
N ILE A 171 1.07 3.18 -16.31
CA ILE A 171 0.55 3.50 -14.99
C ILE A 171 0.95 2.36 -14.07
N CYS A 172 2.11 2.52 -13.42
CA CYS A 172 2.49 1.65 -12.32
C CYS A 172 2.13 2.38 -11.04
N PRO A 173 1.11 1.94 -10.27
CA PRO A 173 1.15 2.23 -8.86
C PRO A 173 2.35 1.44 -8.33
N LYS A 174 3.52 2.10 -8.15
CA LYS A 174 4.61 1.48 -7.40
C LYS A 174 3.99 1.03 -6.08
N ASP A 175 3.85 -0.28 -5.92
CA ASP A 175 3.48 -0.98 -4.69
C ASP A 175 2.16 -0.55 -4.02
N GLY A 176 1.20 0.01 -4.76
CA GLY A 176 -0.03 0.55 -4.17
C GLY A 176 0.21 1.76 -3.25
N THR A 177 1.44 2.30 -3.25
CA THR A 177 1.78 3.54 -2.55
C THR A 177 1.68 4.70 -3.52
N ILE A 178 0.45 5.20 -3.74
CA ILE A 178 0.25 6.57 -4.24
C ILE A 178 0.55 7.49 -3.05
N PHE A 179 1.81 7.56 -2.64
CA PHE A 179 2.21 8.44 -1.54
C PHE A 179 3.36 9.30 -2.03
N ASP A 180 2.97 10.33 -2.75
CA ASP A 180 3.80 11.49 -2.96
C ASP A 180 3.35 12.60 -2.00
N PHE A 181 4.26 13.52 -1.68
CA PHE A 181 3.91 14.68 -0.88
C PHE A 181 2.91 15.57 -1.63
N MET A 182 2.00 16.21 -0.89
CA MET A 182 1.05 17.23 -1.36
C MET A 182 -0.22 16.72 -2.08
N ILE A 183 -0.69 15.51 -1.78
CA ILE A 183 -2.02 15.06 -2.23
C ILE A 183 -3.09 15.82 -1.44
N ARG A 184 -2.81 16.12 -0.16
CA ARG A 184 -3.55 17.10 0.64
C ARG A 184 -2.58 18.17 1.14
N PRO A 185 -2.44 19.30 0.44
CA PRO A 185 -1.66 20.42 0.96
C PRO A 185 -2.45 21.20 2.02
N PRO A 186 -1.73 21.87 2.94
CA PRO A 186 -2.34 22.77 3.90
C PRO A 186 -3.16 23.88 3.23
N ASN A 187 -4.41 24.01 3.69
CA ASN A 187 -5.37 25.03 3.25
C ASN A 187 -5.68 24.96 1.74
N ASP A 188 -5.86 23.75 1.22
CA ASP A 188 -6.26 23.56 -0.16
C ASP A 188 -7.74 23.95 -0.38
N GLU A 189 -7.95 25.19 -0.82
CA GLU A 189 -9.27 25.74 -1.14
C GLU A 189 -9.76 25.38 -2.55
N SER A 190 -9.07 24.49 -3.26
CA SER A 190 -9.49 24.07 -4.60
C SER A 190 -10.84 23.33 -4.58
N GLU A 191 -11.61 23.45 -5.66
CA GLU A 191 -12.96 22.91 -5.73
C GLU A 191 -12.97 21.38 -5.64
N VAL A 192 -13.86 20.83 -4.80
CA VAL A 192 -14.11 19.39 -4.73
C VAL A 192 -15.16 19.04 -5.77
N ILE A 193 -14.78 18.19 -6.72
CA ILE A 193 -15.65 17.79 -7.82
C ILE A 193 -16.49 16.58 -7.40
N ASP A 194 -17.71 16.84 -6.95
CA ASP A 194 -18.66 15.82 -6.49
C ASP A 194 -19.76 15.49 -7.52
N ASN A 195 -20.03 16.40 -8.45
CA ASN A 195 -21.18 16.33 -9.36
C ASN A 195 -20.87 15.80 -10.78
N SER A 196 -19.63 15.37 -11.05
CA SER A 196 -19.27 14.88 -12.39
C SER A 196 -19.83 13.47 -12.63
N PRO A 197 -20.68 13.24 -13.66
CA PRO A 197 -21.22 11.92 -13.96
C PRO A 197 -20.13 10.89 -14.33
N LEU A 198 -18.96 11.36 -14.79
CA LEU A 198 -17.81 10.52 -15.11
C LEU A 198 -17.14 9.93 -13.87
N LEU A 199 -17.35 10.56 -12.71
CA LEU A 199 -16.84 10.13 -11.40
C LEU A 199 -17.85 9.30 -10.60
N ALA A 200 -18.98 8.91 -11.22
CA ALA A 200 -19.98 8.09 -10.56
C ALA A 200 -19.38 6.71 -10.20
N VAL A 201 -19.16 6.49 -8.92
CA VAL A 201 -18.76 5.18 -8.37
C VAL A 201 -20.03 4.34 -8.30
N SER A 202 -20.09 3.22 -9.03
CA SER A 202 -21.23 2.32 -8.91
C SER A 202 -21.24 1.69 -7.51
N GLU A 203 -22.39 1.65 -6.83
CA GLU A 203 -22.54 1.13 -5.45
C GLU A 203 -22.16 -0.36 -5.28
N THR A 204 -21.78 -1.03 -6.36
CA THR A 204 -21.28 -2.42 -6.39
C THR A 204 -19.77 -2.54 -6.50
N GLU A 205 -19.04 -1.43 -6.59
CA GLU A 205 -17.59 -1.41 -6.57
C GLU A 205 -17.12 -0.61 -5.35
N SER A 206 -17.27 -1.21 -4.16
CA SER A 206 -16.26 -0.97 -3.13
C SER A 206 -14.93 -1.47 -3.70
N VAL A 207 -14.23 -0.61 -4.42
CA VAL A 207 -12.89 -0.86 -4.95
C VAL A 207 -12.00 -1.10 -3.73
N LYS A 208 -11.94 -2.37 -3.28
CA LYS A 208 -10.83 -2.88 -2.50
C LYS A 208 -9.63 -2.66 -3.41
N TYR A 209 -8.80 -1.67 -3.08
CA TYR A 209 -7.58 -1.36 -3.81
C TYR A 209 -6.73 -2.63 -3.90
N ALA A 210 -6.86 -3.31 -5.03
CA ALA A 210 -6.08 -4.49 -5.35
C ALA A 210 -4.74 -3.99 -5.88
N SER A 211 -3.70 -4.11 -5.05
CA SER A 211 -2.34 -4.30 -5.55
C SER A 211 -2.39 -5.35 -6.65
N ILE A 212 -1.67 -5.10 -7.74
CA ILE A 212 -1.47 -6.07 -8.80
C ILE A 212 -0.76 -7.28 -8.19
N SER A 213 -1.54 -8.25 -7.77
CA SER A 213 -1.15 -9.63 -7.71
C SER A 213 -2.35 -10.39 -8.22
N ASN A 214 -2.12 -11.16 -9.29
CA ASN A 214 -3.00 -12.13 -9.96
C ASN A 214 -4.30 -12.42 -9.20
N GLU A 215 -5.47 -12.46 -9.86
CA GLU A 215 -6.78 -12.84 -9.27
C GLU A 215 -6.70 -14.02 -8.27
N THR A 216 -5.74 -14.93 -8.49
CA THR A 216 -5.34 -16.02 -7.59
C THR A 216 -4.97 -15.60 -6.14
N THR A 217 -4.43 -14.42 -5.92
CA THR A 217 -3.94 -13.93 -4.62
C THR A 217 -5.01 -13.23 -3.78
N ILE A 218 -6.00 -12.59 -4.41
CA ILE A 218 -7.15 -12.00 -3.69
C ILE A 218 -8.05 -13.12 -3.18
N ALA A 219 -8.40 -14.08 -4.05
CA ALA A 219 -9.18 -15.26 -3.66
C ALA A 219 -8.48 -16.07 -2.56
N GLU A 220 -7.14 -16.17 -2.61
CA GLU A 220 -6.34 -16.81 -1.57
C GLU A 220 -6.33 -16.01 -0.26
N PHE A 221 -6.29 -14.68 -0.33
CA PHE A 221 -6.36 -13.83 0.85
C PHE A 221 -7.72 -13.97 1.56
N GLU A 222 -8.82 -13.92 0.80
CA GLU A 222 -10.18 -14.13 1.31
C GLU A 222 -10.38 -15.56 1.88
N LEU A 223 -9.73 -16.56 1.28
CA LEU A 223 -9.69 -17.93 1.82
C LEU A 223 -8.98 -17.96 3.18
N VAL A 224 -7.84 -17.29 3.33
CA VAL A 224 -7.10 -17.26 4.60
C VAL A 224 -7.90 -16.53 5.68
N GLU A 225 -8.59 -15.43 5.36
CA GLU A 225 -9.50 -14.75 6.30
C GLU A 225 -10.63 -15.67 6.77
N THR A 226 -11.27 -16.38 5.82
CA THR A 226 -12.33 -17.34 6.12
C THR A 226 -11.82 -18.46 7.04
N LEU A 227 -10.63 -18.99 6.77
CA LEU A 227 -10.00 -20.03 7.58
C LEU A 227 -9.67 -19.58 9.00
N LEU A 228 -9.31 -18.31 9.21
CA LEU A 228 -9.10 -17.74 10.54
C LEU A 228 -10.41 -17.66 11.32
N GLN A 229 -11.48 -17.20 10.66
CA GLN A 229 -12.82 -17.12 11.25
C GLN A 229 -13.35 -18.52 11.63
N GLU A 230 -13.28 -19.49 10.72
CA GLU A 230 -13.70 -20.88 10.98
C GLU A 230 -12.90 -21.54 12.11
N ALA A 231 -11.63 -21.16 12.27
CA ALA A 231 -10.77 -21.67 13.33
C ALA A 231 -10.91 -20.90 14.67
N SER A 232 -11.83 -19.93 14.75
CA SER A 232 -12.02 -19.01 15.88
C SER A 232 -10.71 -18.31 16.29
N ILE A 233 -9.93 -17.87 15.31
CA ILE A 233 -8.70 -17.11 15.50
C ILE A 233 -9.00 -15.64 15.23
N GLU A 234 -9.26 -14.90 16.29
CA GLU A 234 -9.71 -13.51 16.24
C GLU A 234 -8.66 -12.54 16.80
N GLY A 235 -8.88 -11.23 16.59
CA GLY A 235 -8.01 -10.18 17.12
C GLY A 235 -6.73 -9.95 16.30
N TYR A 236 -6.70 -10.40 15.05
CA TYR A 236 -5.59 -10.19 14.12
C TYR A 236 -6.06 -9.49 12.84
N SER A 237 -5.22 -8.60 12.31
CA SER A 237 -5.30 -8.16 10.91
C SER A 237 -4.33 -8.97 10.05
N LEU A 238 -4.82 -9.42 8.89
CA LEU A 238 -4.05 -10.16 7.90
C LEU A 238 -3.30 -9.20 6.97
N SER A 239 -2.09 -9.56 6.57
CA SER A 239 -1.30 -8.81 5.59
C SER A 239 -0.82 -9.73 4.47
N TYR A 240 -0.58 -9.15 3.29
CA TYR A 240 -0.07 -9.89 2.15
C TYR A 240 1.34 -10.44 2.43
N PRO A 241 1.69 -11.61 1.85
CA PRO A 241 3.06 -12.10 1.86
C PRO A 241 4.00 -11.12 1.17
N SER A 242 5.23 -11.01 1.67
CA SER A 242 6.28 -10.24 1.00
C SER A 242 6.96 -11.06 -0.09
N GLU A 243 7.58 -10.41 -1.07
CA GLU A 243 8.33 -11.08 -2.15
C GLU A 243 9.41 -12.03 -1.62
N ASN A 244 10.04 -11.66 -0.50
CA ASN A 244 11.07 -12.46 0.16
C ASN A 244 10.50 -13.70 0.87
N PHE A 245 9.21 -13.68 1.23
CA PHE A 245 8.53 -14.77 1.94
C PHE A 245 7.13 -15.01 1.38
N PRO A 246 7.01 -15.48 0.12
CA PRO A 246 5.75 -15.55 -0.60
C PRO A 246 4.75 -16.56 0.00
N ASN A 247 5.21 -17.43 0.90
CA ASN A 247 4.39 -18.45 1.56
C ASN A 247 4.00 -18.08 3.00
N LYS A 248 4.32 -16.87 3.44
CA LYS A 248 4.09 -16.43 4.82
C LYS A 248 3.18 -15.20 4.83
N PHE A 249 1.99 -15.35 5.41
CA PHE A 249 1.08 -14.25 5.65
C PHE A 249 1.29 -13.71 7.06
N PRO A 250 1.74 -12.46 7.24
CA PRO A 250 1.85 -11.87 8.56
C PRO A 250 0.46 -11.65 9.19
N LEU A 251 0.35 -11.87 10.50
CA LEU A 251 -0.83 -11.52 11.29
C LEU A 251 -0.43 -10.52 12.37
N SER A 252 -0.93 -9.29 12.25
CA SER A 252 -0.70 -8.24 13.24
C SER A 252 -1.83 -8.26 14.25
N ARG A 253 -1.50 -8.33 15.54
CA ARG A 253 -2.52 -8.32 16.58
C ARG A 253 -3.13 -6.91 16.71
N ILE A 254 -4.46 -6.83 16.65
CA ILE A 254 -5.22 -5.56 16.71
C ILE A 254 -6.04 -5.44 17.99
N SER A 255 -6.32 -6.54 18.68
CA SER A 255 -6.97 -6.54 19.99
C SER A 255 -6.41 -7.66 20.88
N PRO A 256 -6.52 -7.51 22.22
CA PRO A 256 -6.28 -8.61 23.13
C PRO A 256 -7.13 -9.81 22.73
N SER A 257 -6.48 -10.95 22.51
CA SER A 257 -7.19 -12.19 22.20
C SER A 257 -6.39 -13.40 22.61
N HIS A 258 -7.12 -14.48 22.87
CA HIS A 258 -6.54 -15.75 23.24
C HIS A 258 -5.80 -16.40 22.06
N CYS A 259 -4.55 -16.81 22.26
CA CYS A 259 -3.76 -17.53 21.28
C CYS A 259 -3.95 -19.04 21.43
N PRO A 260 -4.48 -19.74 20.41
CA PRO A 260 -4.77 -21.17 20.49
C PRO A 260 -3.52 -22.07 20.41
N ILE A 261 -2.31 -21.50 20.32
CA ILE A 261 -1.05 -22.26 20.24
C ILE A 261 -0.38 -22.39 21.59
N CYS A 262 -0.31 -21.29 22.35
CA CYS A 262 0.31 -21.26 23.67
C CYS A 262 -0.69 -21.10 24.81
N ASP A 263 -1.99 -21.12 24.50
CA ASP A 263 -3.09 -21.09 25.48
C ASP A 263 -3.00 -19.88 26.43
N ARG A 264 -2.67 -18.72 25.86
CA ARG A 264 -2.46 -17.46 26.59
C ARG A 264 -3.16 -16.32 25.90
N GLU A 265 -3.63 -15.38 26.69
CA GLU A 265 -4.06 -14.08 26.18
C GLU A 265 -2.81 -13.25 25.84
N HIS A 266 -2.84 -12.60 24.68
CA HIS A 266 -1.80 -11.65 24.32
C HIS A 266 -2.44 -10.33 23.93
N ASP A 267 -1.78 -9.25 24.32
CA ASP A 267 -2.11 -7.86 23.98
C ASP A 267 -1.38 -7.40 22.70
N SER A 268 -0.16 -7.89 22.48
CA SER A 268 0.78 -7.37 21.47
C SER A 268 1.41 -8.47 20.60
N ASP A 269 1.57 -9.70 21.12
CA ASP A 269 2.27 -10.76 20.40
C ASP A 269 1.58 -11.17 19.09
N HIS A 270 2.31 -11.02 17.98
CA HIS A 270 1.83 -11.28 16.63
C HIS A 270 1.76 -12.78 16.27
N GLY A 271 1.08 -13.07 15.16
CA GLY A 271 1.01 -14.39 14.56
C GLY A 271 1.50 -14.39 13.12
N TYR A 272 1.47 -15.56 12.48
CA TYR A 272 1.61 -15.66 11.03
C TYR A 272 0.99 -16.96 10.53
N ILE A 273 0.55 -16.95 9.28
CA ILE A 273 0.14 -18.15 8.55
C ILE A 273 1.28 -18.59 7.64
N ILE A 274 1.54 -19.90 7.58
CA ILE A 274 2.36 -20.50 6.53
C ILE A 274 1.47 -21.30 5.59
N ARG A 275 1.61 -21.01 4.30
CA ARG A 275 1.05 -21.79 3.19
C ARG A 275 2.00 -22.91 2.81
N ASN A 276 1.48 -24.14 2.83
CA ASN A 276 2.17 -25.35 2.39
C ASN A 276 1.33 -26.08 1.35
N LYS A 277 1.64 -25.89 0.07
CA LYS A 277 0.93 -26.45 -1.10
C LYS A 277 -0.59 -26.16 -1.06
N LYS A 278 -1.37 -27.01 -0.38
CA LYS A 278 -2.83 -26.94 -0.25
C LYS A 278 -3.31 -26.82 1.21
N SER A 279 -2.46 -26.33 2.10
CA SER A 279 -2.79 -26.23 3.52
C SER A 279 -2.24 -24.96 4.12
N TYR A 280 -2.98 -24.42 5.09
CA TYR A 280 -2.61 -23.26 5.86
C TYR A 280 -2.42 -23.67 7.32
N SER A 281 -1.48 -23.04 7.99
CA SER A 281 -1.22 -23.31 9.40
C SER A 281 -0.90 -22.02 10.13
N PHE A 282 -1.58 -21.80 11.23
CA PHE A 282 -1.37 -20.67 12.13
C PHE A 282 -0.22 -20.96 13.09
N PHE A 283 0.63 -19.96 13.25
CA PHE A 283 1.77 -19.96 14.17
C PHE A 283 1.73 -18.72 15.05
N CYS A 284 2.09 -18.93 16.32
CA CYS A 284 2.38 -17.85 17.26
C CYS A 284 3.88 -17.55 17.26
N TYR A 285 4.30 -16.29 17.22
CA TYR A 285 5.72 -15.95 17.32
C TYR A 285 6.28 -16.33 18.68
N ARG A 286 5.61 -15.94 19.76
CA ARG A 286 6.07 -16.20 21.14
C ARG A 286 6.25 -17.68 21.44
N ALA A 287 5.25 -18.50 21.12
CA ALA A 287 5.34 -19.96 21.29
C ALA A 287 6.51 -20.61 20.53
N ASN A 288 6.95 -19.99 19.43
CA ASN A 288 8.04 -20.50 18.61
C ASN A 288 9.41 -19.87 18.92
N ASN A 289 9.44 -18.76 19.67
CA ASN A 289 10.65 -18.14 20.19
C ASN A 289 11.05 -18.76 21.54
N ASP A 290 10.06 -19.13 22.37
CA ASP A 290 10.27 -19.74 23.69
C ASP A 290 10.68 -21.23 23.63
N LYS A 291 10.97 -21.75 22.43
CA LYS A 291 11.24 -23.18 22.22
C LYS A 291 12.75 -23.50 22.27
N GLU A 292 13.07 -24.71 22.72
CA GLU A 292 14.42 -25.26 22.63
C GLU A 292 14.91 -25.35 21.17
N PRO A 293 16.18 -24.96 20.89
CA PRO A 293 16.77 -25.10 19.56
C PRO A 293 16.65 -26.54 19.04
N GLY A 294 16.14 -26.70 17.81
CA GLY A 294 15.94 -28.02 17.17
C GLY A 294 14.57 -28.66 17.38
N SER A 295 13.73 -28.14 18.28
CA SER A 295 12.35 -28.63 18.47
C SER A 295 11.41 -28.20 17.32
N ARG A 296 10.37 -29.00 17.03
CA ARG A 296 9.38 -28.69 15.98
C ARG A 296 8.53 -27.49 16.40
N LYS A 297 8.30 -26.55 15.47
CA LYS A 297 7.41 -25.41 15.69
C LYS A 297 5.97 -25.88 15.91
N LEU A 298 5.32 -25.33 16.93
CA LEU A 298 3.91 -25.57 17.20
C LEU A 298 3.05 -24.74 16.24
N SER A 299 2.01 -25.37 15.70
CA SER A 299 1.12 -24.78 14.72
C SER A 299 -0.27 -25.38 14.78
N LYS A 300 -1.30 -24.57 14.53
CA LYS A 300 -2.69 -25.01 14.37
C LYS A 300 -2.96 -25.10 12.88
N LYS A 301 -3.22 -26.30 12.39
CA LYS A 301 -3.61 -26.49 10.98
C LYS A 301 -5.00 -25.89 10.78
N LEU A 302 -5.15 -25.07 9.75
CA LEU A 302 -6.44 -24.55 9.34
C LEU A 302 -7.04 -25.52 8.31
N THR A 303 -8.28 -25.94 8.54
CA THR A 303 -8.95 -26.96 7.73
C THR A 303 -10.10 -26.30 6.99
N ILE A 304 -10.20 -26.56 5.70
CA ILE A 304 -11.28 -26.06 4.86
C ILE A 304 -12.51 -26.93 5.13
N SER A 305 -13.61 -26.36 5.61
CA SER A 305 -14.90 -27.07 5.65
C SER A 305 -15.36 -27.41 4.22
N GLU A 306 -15.94 -28.59 3.98
CA GLU A 306 -16.33 -29.07 2.62
C GLU A 306 -17.19 -28.06 1.83
N THR A 307 -17.85 -27.12 2.52
CA THR A 307 -18.66 -26.04 1.95
C THR A 307 -17.89 -24.98 1.15
N ALA A 308 -16.59 -24.79 1.37
CA ALA A 308 -15.84 -23.74 0.66
C ALA A 308 -15.35 -24.18 -0.74
N LEU A 309 -15.08 -25.48 -0.93
CA LEU A 309 -14.61 -26.02 -2.22
C LEU A 309 -15.77 -26.23 -3.21
N ASP A 310 -16.99 -26.50 -2.71
CA ASP A 310 -18.21 -26.60 -3.51
C ASP A 310 -18.65 -25.27 -4.15
N ARG A 311 -18.14 -24.13 -3.66
CA ARG A 311 -18.36 -22.81 -4.26
C ARG A 311 -17.49 -22.56 -5.51
N GLU A 312 -16.34 -23.22 -5.63
CA GLU A 312 -15.49 -23.14 -6.84
C GLU A 312 -16.02 -24.05 -7.97
N GLN A 313 -16.76 -25.13 -7.67
CA GLN A 313 -17.30 -26.04 -8.69
C GLN A 313 -18.68 -25.64 -9.24
N LYS A 314 -19.29 -24.55 -8.74
CA LYS A 314 -20.64 -24.11 -9.13
C LYS A 314 -20.72 -22.63 -9.52
N LEU A 315 -19.69 -22.12 -10.19
CA LEU A 315 -19.82 -20.90 -10.99
C LEU A 315 -19.86 -21.31 -12.48
N PRO A 316 -20.92 -20.94 -13.24
CA PRO A 316 -20.98 -21.19 -14.68
C PRO A 316 -19.93 -20.40 -15.46
#